data_AF-R8BH66-F1
#
_entry.id   AF-R8BH66-F1
#
_cell.length_a   1.000
_cell.length_b   1.000
_cell.length_c   1.000
_cell.angle_alpha   90.00
_cell.angle_beta   90.00
_cell.angle_gamma   90.00
#
_symmetry.space_group_name_H-M   'P 1'
#
loop_
_entity.id
_entity.type
_entity.pdbx_description
1 polymer ?
#
loop_
_entity_poly.entity_id
_entity_poly.type
_entity_poly.pdbx_seq_one_letter_code
_entity_poly.pdbx_strand_id
1 'polypeptide(L)'
;MFGGHSFGAASIVQFLKSTYYAGTSELSAIKEPLFTPALDSRLHAQITPRNLTVLLDMWCFPLLAESTAALYHLPLPVYADVPSAPGGSALLAVESDTFYKWTEHLHVTARVLSPEPSAPVVTPGAYERPESRVKLPEPNFFYCQNSAHLNQSDFGVLFPWLTKKVFGSEEPERALRLNMRAILQLLRVNGVPVARTWVGDLVDGCDEGKLGVQDASGDKGLDDGIQDDKAIFDRSNSGVVEAWSWIDIVGMGSESDDSGKSSQPEGVEGEREMEGEIEPQLSVEATAGTISATVSAAA
;
A
#
# COMPACT_ATOMS: atom_id res chain seq x y z
N MET A 1 14.43 -5.77 -4.07
CA MET A 1 13.03 -5.33 -3.92
C MET A 1 12.85 -4.93 -2.47
N PHE A 2 12.12 -3.85 -2.23
CA PHE A 2 11.70 -3.43 -0.90
C PHE A 2 10.19 -3.55 -0.82
N GLY A 3 9.67 -4.07 0.27
CA GLY A 3 8.23 -4.11 0.46
C GLY A 3 7.84 -4.33 1.90
N GLY A 4 6.63 -3.90 2.22
CA GLY A 4 6.09 -3.96 3.57
C GLY A 4 4.57 -3.92 3.54
N HIS A 5 3.98 -4.37 4.64
CA HIS A 5 2.55 -4.33 4.90
C HIS A 5 2.26 -3.42 6.10
N SER A 6 1.15 -2.68 6.09
CA SER A 6 0.72 -1.84 7.22
C SER A 6 1.80 -0.82 7.61
N PHE A 7 2.09 -0.72 8.91
CA PHE A 7 3.21 0.05 9.45
C PHE A 7 4.57 -0.32 8.81
N GLY A 8 4.73 -1.57 8.38
CA GLY A 8 5.92 -2.02 7.64
C GLY A 8 6.05 -1.35 6.27
N ALA A 9 4.95 -1.06 5.57
CA ALA A 9 4.99 -0.32 4.32
C ALA A 9 5.44 1.14 4.55
N ALA A 10 4.91 1.80 5.58
CA ALA A 10 5.38 3.13 5.98
C ALA A 10 6.85 3.13 6.41
N SER A 11 7.30 2.07 7.10
CA SER A 11 8.70 1.88 7.46
C SER A 11 9.60 1.77 6.22
N ILE A 12 9.16 1.06 5.17
CA ILE A 12 9.87 1.00 3.89
C ILE A 12 9.94 2.38 3.22
N VAL A 13 8.84 3.15 3.22
CA VAL A 13 8.85 4.52 2.68
C VAL A 13 9.86 5.40 3.42
N GLN A 14 9.85 5.39 4.76
CA GLN A 14 10.82 6.14 5.56
C GLN A 14 12.26 5.68 5.27
N PHE A 15 12.51 4.37 5.26
CA PHE A 15 13.82 3.81 4.98
C PHE A 15 14.36 4.25 3.61
N LEU A 16 13.53 4.11 2.56
CA LEU A 16 13.91 4.47 1.20
C LEU A 16 14.23 5.96 1.08
N LYS A 17 13.38 6.83 1.63
CA LYS A 17 13.58 8.28 1.57
C LYS A 17 14.77 8.74 2.44
N SER A 18 14.87 8.27 3.69
CA SER A 18 16.01 8.60 4.56
C SER A 18 17.35 8.16 3.96
N THR A 19 17.35 7.04 3.25
CA THR A 19 18.55 6.54 2.58
C THR A 19 18.86 7.32 1.32
N TYR A 20 17.89 7.53 0.43
CA TYR A 20 18.12 8.23 -0.83
C TYR A 20 18.49 9.70 -0.66
N TYR A 21 17.86 10.39 0.30
CA TYR A 21 18.12 11.81 0.59
C TYR A 21 19.16 12.01 1.71
N ALA A 22 19.95 10.98 2.03
CA ALA A 22 20.99 11.09 3.04
C ALA A 22 21.94 12.26 2.72
N GLY A 23 22.22 13.09 3.73
CA GLY A 23 23.13 14.23 3.59
C GLY A 23 22.58 15.44 2.83
N THR A 24 21.30 15.44 2.41
CA THR A 24 20.69 16.63 1.81
C THR A 24 20.22 17.65 2.85
N SER A 25 19.98 18.89 2.42
CA SER A 25 19.49 19.96 3.28
C SER A 25 18.15 19.64 3.94
N GLU A 26 17.29 18.92 3.22
CA GLU A 26 15.93 18.61 3.64
C GLU A 26 15.92 17.70 4.87
N LEU A 27 16.87 16.75 4.96
CA LEU A 27 16.99 15.88 6.13
C LEU A 27 17.80 16.51 7.27
N SER A 28 18.72 17.43 6.95
CA SER A 28 19.52 18.12 7.98
C SER A 28 18.68 19.02 8.92
N ALA A 29 17.48 19.40 8.48
CA ALA A 29 16.53 20.19 9.26
C ALA A 29 15.74 19.37 10.29
N ILE A 30 15.75 18.03 10.20
CA ILE A 30 15.06 17.16 11.16
C ILE A 30 15.85 17.14 12.46
N LYS A 31 15.25 17.66 13.54
CA LYS A 31 15.91 17.80 14.85
C LYS A 31 16.29 16.45 15.47
N GLU A 32 15.40 15.46 15.37
CA GLU A 32 15.56 14.12 15.97
C GLU A 32 15.16 13.05 14.94
N PRO A 33 16.01 12.79 13.93
CA PRO A 33 15.70 11.81 12.89
C PRO A 33 15.68 10.39 13.47
N LEU A 34 14.65 9.60 13.12
CA LEU A 34 14.55 8.20 13.52
C LEU A 34 15.68 7.33 12.94
N PHE A 35 16.15 7.69 11.73
CA PHE A 35 17.17 6.95 11.00
C PHE A 35 18.00 7.87 10.10
N THR A 36 19.32 7.85 10.29
CA THR A 36 20.29 8.64 9.51
C THR A 36 21.39 7.71 8.99
N PRO A 37 21.29 7.20 7.76
CA PRO A 37 22.30 6.32 7.20
C PRO A 37 23.57 7.10 6.84
N ALA A 38 24.74 6.49 7.08
CA ALA A 38 25.99 7.03 6.56
C ALA A 38 26.05 6.89 5.03
N LEU A 39 26.58 7.90 4.34
CA LEU A 39 26.66 7.95 2.87
C LEU A 39 27.51 6.83 2.26
N ASP A 40 28.51 6.36 3.00
CA ASP A 40 29.40 5.26 2.64
C ASP A 40 28.90 3.89 3.14
N SER A 41 27.71 3.84 3.76
CA SER A 41 27.16 2.60 4.28
C SER A 41 26.72 1.66 3.16
N ARG A 42 26.77 0.36 3.45
CA ARG A 42 26.20 -0.67 2.57
C ARG A 42 24.68 -0.54 2.41
N LEU A 43 23.99 0.13 3.34
CA LEU A 43 22.56 0.41 3.24
C LEU A 43 22.29 1.44 2.15
N HIS A 44 23.08 2.52 2.12
CA HIS A 44 23.03 3.52 1.05
C HIS A 44 23.23 2.89 -0.33
N ALA A 45 24.19 1.97 -0.44
CA ALA A 45 24.47 1.24 -1.68
C ALA A 45 23.34 0.27 -2.14
N GLN A 46 22.33 -0.03 -1.31
CA GLN A 46 21.19 -0.87 -1.72
C GLN A 46 20.13 -0.10 -2.51
N ILE A 47 20.17 1.24 -2.47
CA ILE A 47 19.32 2.07 -3.31
C ILE A 47 19.92 2.08 -4.72
N THR A 48 19.21 1.50 -5.69
CA THR A 48 19.67 1.29 -7.06
C THR A 48 18.56 1.49 -8.08
N PRO A 49 18.88 1.83 -9.35
CA PRO A 49 17.86 2.06 -10.37
C PRO A 49 16.99 0.84 -10.66
N ARG A 50 17.36 -0.34 -10.16
CA ARG A 50 16.61 -1.60 -10.31
C ARG A 50 15.74 -1.92 -9.11
N ASN A 51 15.68 -1.05 -8.10
CA ASN A 51 14.80 -1.30 -6.97
C ASN A 51 13.33 -1.24 -7.42
N LEU A 52 12.57 -2.16 -6.86
CA LEU A 52 11.11 -2.23 -6.96
C LEU A 52 10.56 -2.04 -5.55
N THR A 53 9.48 -1.28 -5.44
CA THR A 53 8.82 -0.99 -4.17
C THR A 53 7.40 -1.55 -4.18
N VAL A 54 7.05 -2.31 -3.14
CA VAL A 54 5.71 -2.88 -2.95
C VAL A 54 5.15 -2.46 -1.59
N LEU A 55 4.02 -1.75 -1.59
CA LEU A 55 3.39 -1.20 -0.39
C LEU A 55 2.00 -1.80 -0.25
N LEU A 56 1.78 -2.57 0.81
CA LEU A 56 0.56 -3.32 1.06
C LEU A 56 -0.18 -2.69 2.24
N ASP A 57 -1.41 -2.19 2.06
CA ASP A 57 -2.19 -1.45 3.06
C ASP A 57 -1.33 -0.46 3.84
N MET A 58 -0.77 0.55 3.19
CA MET A 58 0.24 1.35 3.86
C MET A 58 -0.40 2.22 4.94
N TRP A 59 -0.27 1.88 6.22
CA TRP A 59 -0.67 2.79 7.31
C TRP A 59 0.24 4.03 7.31
N CYS A 60 -0.23 5.11 6.68
CA CYS A 60 0.62 6.23 6.27
C CYS A 60 0.75 7.36 7.30
N PHE A 61 -0.05 7.38 8.37
CA PHE A 61 0.00 8.43 9.40
C PHE A 61 1.30 8.54 10.19
N PRO A 62 2.05 7.45 10.45
CA PRO A 62 3.41 7.57 10.98
C PRO A 62 4.33 8.44 10.13
N LEU A 63 4.02 8.67 8.84
CA LEU A 63 4.79 9.57 7.97
C LEU A 63 4.52 11.06 8.27
N LEU A 64 3.35 11.37 8.84
CA LEU A 64 2.90 12.73 9.15
C LEU A 64 3.45 13.26 10.48
N ALA A 65 4.07 12.41 11.29
CA ALA A 65 4.67 12.81 12.57
C ALA A 65 5.75 13.88 12.36
N GLU A 66 5.90 14.80 13.33
CA GLU A 66 6.88 15.90 13.25
C GLU A 66 8.31 15.41 13.02
N SER A 67 8.67 14.26 13.58
CA SER A 67 9.99 13.62 13.42
C SER A 67 10.26 13.07 12.00
N THR A 68 9.22 12.93 11.17
CA THR A 68 9.31 12.35 9.81
C THR A 68 8.69 13.22 8.73
N ALA A 69 8.04 14.34 9.08
CA ALA A 69 7.27 15.18 8.16
C ALA A 69 8.10 15.71 6.98
N ALA A 70 9.40 15.97 7.18
CA ALA A 70 10.29 16.34 6.07
C ALA A 70 10.37 15.25 4.99
N LEU A 71 10.39 13.97 5.37
CA LEU A 71 10.38 12.84 4.43
C LEU A 71 9.03 12.70 3.73
N TYR A 72 7.92 13.03 4.40
CA TYR A 72 6.60 13.01 3.77
C TYR A 72 6.56 13.91 2.53
N HIS A 73 7.18 15.08 2.58
CA HIS A 73 7.22 16.06 1.49
C HIS A 73 8.22 15.76 0.36
N LEU A 74 9.01 14.69 0.46
CA LEU A 74 9.97 14.29 -0.58
C LEU A 74 9.43 13.14 -1.42
N PRO A 75 9.63 13.12 -2.75
CA PRO A 75 9.15 12.02 -3.58
C PRO A 75 9.86 10.71 -3.27
N LEU A 76 9.21 9.58 -3.54
CA LEU A 76 9.87 8.28 -3.51
C LEU A 76 11.00 8.22 -4.55
N PRO A 77 12.09 7.47 -4.29
CA PRO A 77 13.24 7.43 -5.21
C PRO A 77 12.90 7.03 -6.64
N VAL A 78 11.84 6.24 -6.86
CA VAL A 78 11.35 5.86 -8.21
C VAL A 78 11.01 7.05 -9.12
N TYR A 79 10.76 8.23 -8.53
CA TYR A 79 10.48 9.47 -9.25
C TYR A 79 11.69 10.40 -9.36
N ALA A 80 12.88 9.90 -9.03
CA ALA A 80 14.10 10.65 -9.20
C ALA A 80 14.24 11.13 -10.65
N ASP A 81 14.61 12.40 -10.78
CA ASP A 81 14.46 13.20 -11.99
C ASP A 81 15.77 13.38 -12.76
N VAL A 82 16.87 12.75 -12.31
CA VAL A 82 18.17 12.78 -12.98
C VAL A 82 18.56 11.40 -13.53
N PRO A 83 19.07 11.29 -14.77
CA PRO A 83 19.44 10.00 -15.38
C PRO A 83 20.47 9.18 -14.59
N SER A 84 21.26 9.83 -13.74
CA SER A 84 22.25 9.20 -12.86
C SER A 84 21.70 8.82 -11.49
N ALA A 85 20.46 9.16 -11.18
CA ALA A 85 19.89 8.87 -9.88
C ALA A 85 19.83 7.35 -9.71
N PRO A 86 20.27 6.85 -8.55
CA PRO A 86 20.08 5.45 -8.22
C PRO A 86 18.60 5.09 -7.98
N GLY A 87 17.62 5.97 -8.23
CA GLY A 87 16.31 5.87 -7.61
C GLY A 87 15.29 5.03 -8.40
N GLY A 88 15.12 3.76 -8.01
CA GLY A 88 13.94 2.92 -8.30
C GLY A 88 13.59 2.68 -9.78
N SER A 89 12.70 1.72 -10.04
CA SER A 89 12.20 1.44 -11.40
C SER A 89 10.68 1.29 -11.47
N ALA A 90 10.05 0.78 -10.41
CA ALA A 90 8.61 0.68 -10.34
C ALA A 90 8.08 0.65 -8.90
N LEU A 91 6.81 1.03 -8.77
CA LEU A 91 6.05 1.09 -7.54
C LEU A 91 4.72 0.36 -7.73
N LEU A 92 4.44 -0.57 -6.82
CA LEU A 92 3.15 -1.22 -6.64
C LEU A 92 2.64 -0.86 -5.25
N ALA A 93 1.43 -0.35 -5.17
CA ALA A 93 0.70 -0.17 -3.92
C ALA A 93 -0.64 -0.90 -4.03
N VAL A 94 -1.05 -1.58 -2.96
CA VAL A 94 -2.30 -2.31 -2.93
C VAL A 94 -2.99 -2.06 -1.59
N GLU A 95 -4.22 -1.56 -1.63
CA GLU A 95 -5.08 -1.42 -0.47
C GLU A 95 -6.07 -2.60 -0.38
N SER A 96 -6.54 -2.81 0.83
CA SER A 96 -7.74 -3.56 1.15
C SER A 96 -8.97 -2.68 0.91
N ASP A 97 -10.15 -3.27 0.90
CA ASP A 97 -11.40 -2.51 0.76
C ASP A 97 -11.61 -1.59 1.98
N THR A 98 -11.17 -2.01 3.18
CA THR A 98 -11.19 -1.16 4.38
C THR A 98 -10.33 0.09 4.19
N PHE A 99 -9.06 -0.06 3.81
CA PHE A 99 -8.15 1.07 3.62
C PHE A 99 -8.58 1.96 2.44
N TYR A 100 -9.10 1.38 1.37
CA TYR A 100 -9.65 2.13 0.24
C TYR A 100 -10.83 3.03 0.65
N LYS A 101 -11.70 2.55 1.55
CA LYS A 101 -12.85 3.32 2.06
C LYS A 101 -12.46 4.40 3.07
N TRP A 102 -11.24 4.36 3.60
CA TRP A 102 -10.73 5.35 4.53
C TRP A 102 -10.18 6.57 3.77
N THR A 103 -11.06 7.54 3.51
CA THR A 103 -10.77 8.66 2.60
C THR A 103 -9.56 9.51 3.01
N GLU A 104 -9.45 9.91 4.28
CA GLU A 104 -8.36 10.77 4.75
C GLU A 104 -7.00 10.07 4.59
N HIS A 105 -6.97 8.77 4.89
CA HIS A 105 -5.80 7.93 4.66
C HIS A 105 -5.47 7.83 3.17
N LEU A 106 -6.48 7.56 2.32
CA LEU A 106 -6.29 7.41 0.88
C LEU A 106 -5.70 8.69 0.26
N HIS A 107 -6.16 9.85 0.73
CA HIS A 107 -5.64 11.17 0.36
C HIS A 107 -4.16 11.37 0.74
N VAL A 108 -3.76 10.93 1.93
CA VAL A 108 -2.35 10.96 2.37
C VAL A 108 -1.52 9.98 1.56
N THR A 109 -2.03 8.77 1.33
CA THR A 109 -1.38 7.72 0.53
C THR A 109 -1.14 8.20 -0.90
N ALA A 110 -2.14 8.79 -1.56
CA ALA A 110 -2.01 9.36 -2.89
C ALA A 110 -0.85 10.35 -3.01
N ARG A 111 -0.69 11.23 -2.00
CA ARG A 111 0.44 12.17 -1.96
C ARG A 111 1.76 11.43 -1.84
N VAL A 112 1.89 10.46 -0.93
CA VAL A 112 3.11 9.65 -0.75
C VAL A 112 3.51 8.93 -2.03
N LEU A 113 2.53 8.43 -2.79
CA LEU A 113 2.75 7.72 -4.06
C LEU A 113 2.98 8.64 -5.26
N SER A 114 2.93 9.97 -5.09
CA SER A 114 3.09 10.93 -6.19
C SER A 114 4.54 11.42 -6.37
N PRO A 115 4.89 11.93 -7.57
CA PRO A 115 6.17 12.61 -7.80
C PRO A 115 6.31 13.97 -7.08
N GLU A 116 5.23 14.53 -6.56
CA GLU A 116 5.22 15.84 -5.88
C GLU A 116 4.38 15.77 -4.59
N PRO A 117 4.83 15.03 -3.56
CA PRO A 117 4.06 14.83 -2.34
C PRO A 117 3.84 16.11 -1.54
N SER A 118 4.65 17.14 -1.75
CA SER A 118 4.48 18.46 -1.15
C SER A 118 3.27 19.23 -1.70
N ALA A 119 2.82 18.92 -2.92
CA ALA A 119 1.61 19.51 -3.48
C ALA A 119 0.38 19.10 -2.65
N PRO A 120 -0.61 20.01 -2.50
CA PRO A 120 -1.82 19.71 -1.75
C PRO A 120 -2.70 18.68 -2.46
N VAL A 121 -2.67 18.64 -3.80
CA VAL A 121 -3.46 17.73 -4.64
C VAL A 121 -2.56 17.15 -5.71
N VAL A 122 -2.74 15.86 -6.01
CA VAL A 122 -2.03 15.17 -7.09
C VAL A 122 -2.63 15.60 -8.43
N THR A 123 -1.79 16.13 -9.31
CA THR A 123 -2.20 16.58 -10.65
C THR A 123 -1.54 15.74 -11.74
N PRO A 124 -2.13 15.65 -12.95
CA PRO A 124 -1.49 14.96 -14.07
C PRO A 124 -0.12 15.55 -14.42
N GLY A 125 0.03 16.88 -14.27
CA GLY A 125 1.27 17.60 -14.53
C GLY A 125 2.44 17.16 -13.65
N ALA A 126 2.19 16.59 -12.46
CA ALA A 126 3.24 16.05 -11.59
C ALA A 126 4.03 14.90 -12.25
N TYR A 127 3.43 14.20 -13.22
CA TYR A 127 4.06 13.11 -13.98
C TYR A 127 4.73 13.57 -15.28
N GLU A 128 4.61 14.85 -15.63
CA GLU A 128 5.27 15.42 -16.79
C GLU A 128 6.51 16.19 -16.34
N ARG A 129 7.63 16.04 -17.07
CA ARG A 129 8.83 16.84 -16.86
C ARG A 129 8.97 17.80 -18.05
N PRO A 130 8.57 19.08 -17.92
CA PRO A 130 8.54 20.01 -19.04
C PRO A 130 9.91 20.20 -19.71
N GLU A 131 10.98 20.22 -18.91
CA GLU A 131 12.34 20.49 -19.38
C GLU A 131 12.95 19.31 -20.15
N SER A 132 12.76 18.09 -19.65
CA SER A 132 13.31 16.86 -20.25
C SER A 132 12.35 16.17 -21.21
N ARG A 133 11.08 16.58 -21.24
CA ARG A 133 9.95 15.92 -21.95
C ARG A 133 9.78 14.44 -21.58
N VAL A 134 10.26 14.04 -20.40
CA VAL A 134 10.09 12.70 -19.87
C VAL A 134 8.73 12.63 -19.18
N LYS A 135 7.94 11.59 -19.50
CA LYS A 135 6.75 11.23 -18.74
C LYS A 135 7.15 10.17 -17.71
N LEU A 136 6.93 10.48 -16.44
CA LEU A 136 7.12 9.52 -15.37
C LEU A 136 5.98 8.50 -15.35
N PRO A 137 6.24 7.24 -14.96
CA PRO A 137 5.20 6.25 -14.80
C PRO A 137 4.30 6.63 -13.61
N GLU A 138 2.99 6.50 -13.80
CA GLU A 138 2.04 6.53 -12.69
C GLU A 138 2.14 5.24 -11.85
N PRO A 139 1.90 5.31 -10.53
CA PRO A 139 2.00 4.14 -9.67
C PRO A 139 0.98 3.07 -10.08
N ASN A 140 1.36 1.81 -9.91
CA ASN A 140 0.40 0.71 -9.94
C ASN A 140 -0.32 0.71 -8.59
N PHE A 141 -1.47 1.39 -8.50
CA PHE A 141 -2.23 1.52 -7.25
C PHE A 141 -3.60 0.86 -7.39
N PHE A 142 -3.85 -0.17 -6.58
CA PHE A 142 -5.03 -1.02 -6.70
C PHE A 142 -5.64 -1.29 -5.33
N TYR A 143 -6.86 -1.82 -5.31
CA TYR A 143 -7.40 -2.46 -4.12
C TYR A 143 -8.14 -3.75 -4.42
N CYS A 144 -8.22 -4.61 -3.40
CA CYS A 144 -9.03 -5.82 -3.43
C CYS A 144 -10.40 -5.56 -2.80
N GLN A 145 -11.48 -5.67 -3.57
CA GLN A 145 -12.85 -5.51 -3.09
C GLN A 145 -13.20 -6.58 -2.04
N ASN A 146 -14.04 -6.19 -1.08
CA ASN A 146 -14.50 -7.03 0.04
C ASN A 146 -13.35 -7.69 0.83
N SER A 147 -12.20 -7.00 0.93
CA SER A 147 -11.05 -7.45 1.73
C SER A 147 -10.83 -6.56 2.95
N ALA A 148 -10.35 -7.16 4.02
CA ALA A 148 -9.96 -6.49 5.25
C ALA A 148 -8.44 -6.37 5.33
N HIS A 149 -7.95 -5.51 6.23
CA HIS A 149 -6.52 -5.24 6.39
C HIS A 149 -5.65 -6.50 6.59
N LEU A 150 -6.18 -7.45 7.37
CA LEU A 150 -5.49 -8.69 7.72
C LEU A 150 -5.37 -9.66 6.54
N ASN A 151 -6.14 -9.47 5.46
CA ASN A 151 -6.08 -10.30 4.26
C ASN A 151 -4.80 -10.10 3.44
N GLN A 152 -4.01 -9.06 3.75
CA GLN A 152 -2.71 -8.83 3.13
C GLN A 152 -1.57 -9.62 3.80
N SER A 153 -1.88 -10.44 4.81
CA SER A 153 -0.93 -11.27 5.54
C SER A 153 -1.39 -12.73 5.60
N ASP A 154 -0.51 -13.62 6.09
CA ASP A 154 -0.85 -15.03 6.32
C ASP A 154 -2.00 -15.21 7.34
N PHE A 155 -2.37 -14.18 8.11
CA PHE A 155 -3.48 -14.25 9.07
C PHE A 155 -4.81 -14.63 8.43
N GLY A 156 -5.08 -14.11 7.22
CA GLY A 156 -6.27 -14.45 6.45
C GLY A 156 -6.38 -15.94 6.17
N VAL A 157 -5.25 -16.57 5.83
CA VAL A 157 -5.14 -18.00 5.49
C VAL A 157 -5.08 -18.89 6.74
N LEU A 158 -4.39 -18.45 7.79
CA LEU A 158 -4.21 -19.21 9.02
C LEU A 158 -5.47 -19.24 9.89
N PHE A 159 -6.32 -18.21 9.82
CA PHE A 159 -7.52 -18.07 10.64
C PHE A 159 -8.78 -17.71 9.83
N PRO A 160 -9.12 -18.46 8.75
CA PRO A 160 -10.13 -18.05 7.77
C PRO A 160 -11.53 -17.89 8.37
N TRP A 161 -11.87 -18.71 9.37
CA TRP A 161 -13.14 -18.58 10.09
C TRP A 161 -13.21 -17.28 10.91
N LEU A 162 -12.11 -16.90 11.57
CA LEU A 162 -12.03 -15.67 12.35
C LEU A 162 -12.10 -14.46 11.42
N THR A 163 -11.32 -14.50 10.34
CA THR A 163 -11.29 -13.46 9.30
C THR A 163 -12.67 -13.23 8.68
N LYS A 164 -13.41 -14.31 8.38
CA LYS A 164 -14.76 -14.21 7.81
C LYS A 164 -15.82 -13.74 8.79
N LYS A 165 -15.79 -14.21 10.05
CA LYS A 165 -16.83 -13.89 11.04
C LYS A 165 -16.64 -12.57 11.78
N VAL A 166 -15.40 -12.18 12.02
CA VAL A 166 -15.08 -10.99 12.82
C VAL A 166 -14.79 -9.79 11.92
N PHE A 167 -14.15 -10.02 10.77
CA PHE A 167 -13.69 -8.95 9.88
C PHE A 167 -14.47 -8.87 8.56
N GLY A 168 -15.54 -9.67 8.41
CA GLY A 168 -16.43 -9.61 7.24
C GLY A 168 -15.79 -10.01 5.90
N SER A 169 -14.60 -10.62 5.90
CA SER A 169 -13.90 -11.02 4.68
C SER A 169 -14.59 -12.20 4.01
N GLU A 170 -15.03 -12.04 2.76
CA GLU A 170 -15.80 -13.08 2.06
C GLU A 170 -14.93 -14.26 1.61
N GLU A 171 -13.71 -13.97 1.15
CA GLU A 171 -12.71 -14.93 0.65
C GLU A 171 -11.29 -14.51 1.08
N PRO A 172 -10.82 -14.99 2.25
CA PRO A 172 -9.66 -14.39 2.89
C PRO A 172 -8.33 -14.64 2.16
N GLU A 173 -8.26 -15.65 1.30
CA GLU A 173 -7.11 -15.99 0.45
C GLU A 173 -7.04 -15.16 -0.83
N ARG A 174 -8.17 -14.62 -1.31
CA ARG A 174 -8.26 -13.95 -2.61
C ARG A 174 -7.32 -12.74 -2.70
N ALA A 175 -7.30 -11.90 -1.66
CA ALA A 175 -6.42 -10.75 -1.62
C ALA A 175 -4.94 -11.15 -1.70
N LEU A 176 -4.54 -12.23 -1.03
CA LEU A 176 -3.17 -12.74 -1.08
C LEU A 176 -2.81 -13.24 -2.49
N ARG A 177 -3.71 -13.98 -3.15
CA ARG A 177 -3.50 -14.44 -4.54
C ARG A 177 -3.36 -13.27 -5.51
N LEU A 178 -4.25 -12.26 -5.41
CA LEU A 178 -4.19 -11.06 -6.24
C LEU A 178 -2.90 -10.26 -5.98
N ASN A 179 -2.50 -10.09 -4.71
CA ASN A 179 -1.24 -9.48 -4.34
C ASN A 179 -0.04 -10.22 -4.95
N MET A 180 -0.02 -11.56 -4.90
CA MET A 180 1.04 -12.37 -5.49
C MET A 180 1.08 -12.23 -7.01
N ARG A 181 -0.07 -12.24 -7.69
CA ARG A 181 -0.16 -12.00 -9.14
C ARG A 181 0.42 -10.64 -9.51
N ALA A 182 0.03 -9.58 -8.80
CA ALA A 182 0.51 -8.23 -9.04
C ALA A 182 2.02 -8.10 -8.79
N ILE A 183 2.56 -8.70 -7.71
CA ILE A 183 3.99 -8.70 -7.41
C ILE A 183 4.78 -9.49 -8.46
N LEU A 184 4.32 -10.67 -8.86
CA LEU A 184 4.96 -11.46 -9.92
C LEU A 184 4.97 -10.67 -11.23
N GLN A 185 3.86 -10.04 -11.59
CA GLN A 185 3.80 -9.22 -12.79
C GLN A 185 4.73 -8.00 -12.72
N LEU A 186 4.80 -7.31 -11.57
CA LEU A 186 5.76 -6.22 -11.33
C LEU A 186 7.20 -6.68 -11.56
N LEU A 187 7.56 -7.85 -11.04
CA LEU A 187 8.89 -8.43 -11.20
C LEU A 187 9.18 -8.75 -12.67
N ARG A 188 8.23 -9.36 -13.40
CA ARG A 188 8.37 -9.69 -14.82
C ARG A 188 8.60 -8.47 -15.70
N VAL A 189 7.74 -7.45 -15.59
CA VAL A 189 7.83 -6.25 -16.44
C VAL A 189 9.10 -5.43 -16.18
N ASN A 190 9.74 -5.62 -15.02
CA ASN A 190 11.02 -5.02 -14.67
C ASN A 190 12.23 -5.96 -14.90
N GLY A 191 12.04 -7.06 -15.63
CA GLY A 191 13.11 -7.95 -16.06
C GLY A 191 13.71 -8.80 -14.94
N VAL A 192 13.00 -8.97 -13.82
CA VAL A 192 13.39 -9.90 -12.76
C VAL A 192 12.86 -11.30 -13.11
N PRO A 193 13.74 -12.31 -13.23
CA PRO A 193 13.29 -13.68 -13.50
C PRO A 193 12.45 -14.21 -12.34
N VAL A 194 11.23 -14.63 -12.64
CA VAL A 194 10.30 -15.25 -11.69
C VAL A 194 9.61 -16.46 -12.32
N ALA A 195 9.05 -17.32 -11.48
CA ALA A 195 8.25 -18.44 -11.93
C ALA A 195 6.95 -17.98 -12.61
N ARG A 196 6.32 -18.93 -13.31
CA ARG A 196 4.99 -18.78 -13.89
C ARG A 196 3.93 -18.60 -12.79
N THR A 197 2.88 -17.83 -13.08
CA THR A 197 1.69 -17.75 -12.21
C THR A 197 1.01 -19.11 -12.22
N TRP A 198 0.54 -19.60 -11.07
CA TRP A 198 -0.20 -20.85 -11.06
C TRP A 198 -1.57 -20.64 -11.73
N VAL A 199 -1.99 -21.58 -12.58
CA VAL A 199 -3.26 -21.46 -13.32
C VAL A 199 -4.47 -21.31 -12.39
N GLY A 200 -4.43 -21.91 -11.21
CA GLY A 200 -5.48 -21.78 -10.21
C GLY A 200 -5.55 -20.39 -9.56
N ASP A 201 -4.48 -19.59 -9.59
CA ASP A 201 -4.50 -18.20 -9.13
C ASP A 201 -5.16 -17.26 -10.15
N LEU A 202 -5.22 -17.65 -11.43
CA LEU A 202 -5.88 -16.87 -12.48
C LEU A 202 -7.41 -17.02 -12.48
N VAL A 203 -7.94 -17.99 -11.71
CA VAL A 203 -9.37 -18.29 -11.62
C VAL A 203 -9.82 -18.04 -10.20
N ASP A 204 -10.56 -16.96 -9.99
CA ASP A 204 -11.11 -16.61 -8.68
C ASP A 204 -12.07 -17.72 -8.18
N GLY A 205 -12.06 -17.99 -6.87
CA GLY A 205 -12.89 -19.03 -6.23
C GLY A 205 -12.45 -20.49 -6.42
N CYS A 206 -11.24 -20.77 -6.96
CA CYS A 206 -10.70 -22.13 -6.99
C CYS A 206 -10.24 -22.58 -5.58
N ASP A 207 -10.93 -23.58 -5.00
CA ASP A 207 -10.55 -24.24 -3.74
C ASP A 207 -9.12 -24.80 -3.81
N GLU A 208 -8.27 -24.48 -2.80
CA GLU A 208 -6.87 -24.93 -2.68
C GLU A 208 -6.71 -26.47 -2.65
N GLY A 209 -7.81 -27.21 -2.48
CA GLY A 209 -7.81 -28.67 -2.34
C GLY A 209 -7.88 -29.48 -3.64
N LYS A 210 -8.06 -28.88 -4.81
CA LYS A 210 -8.16 -29.63 -6.07
C LYS A 210 -6.82 -29.68 -6.79
N LEU A 211 -6.01 -30.68 -6.44
CA LEU A 211 -4.85 -31.21 -7.20
C LEU A 211 -5.21 -31.73 -8.62
N GLY A 212 -6.33 -31.26 -9.18
CA GLY A 212 -6.93 -31.72 -10.42
C GLY A 212 -7.44 -30.60 -11.32
N VAL A 213 -7.03 -29.34 -11.10
CA VAL A 213 -7.09 -28.33 -12.18
C VAL A 213 -6.05 -28.74 -13.22
N GLN A 214 -6.41 -29.76 -14.01
CA GLN A 214 -5.73 -30.07 -15.26
C GLN A 214 -5.79 -28.82 -16.14
N ASP A 215 -4.78 -28.65 -16.97
CA ASP A 215 -4.65 -27.65 -18.03
C ASP A 215 -5.86 -27.70 -19.01
N ALA A 216 -7.05 -27.34 -18.52
CA ALA A 216 -8.32 -27.40 -19.24
C ALA A 216 -8.54 -26.16 -20.10
N SER A 217 -7.66 -25.17 -19.97
CA SER A 217 -7.43 -24.13 -20.97
C SER A 217 -6.41 -24.69 -21.95
N GLY A 218 -6.90 -25.21 -23.10
CA GLY A 218 -6.04 -25.53 -24.23
C GLY A 218 -5.07 -24.39 -24.50
N ASP A 219 -3.81 -24.74 -24.79
CA ASP A 219 -2.66 -23.85 -25.04
C ASP A 219 -3.10 -22.52 -25.68
N LYS A 220 -3.33 -21.50 -24.84
CA LYS A 220 -3.61 -20.12 -25.30
C LYS A 220 -2.33 -19.41 -25.74
N GLY A 221 -1.20 -20.13 -25.80
CA GLY A 221 0.11 -19.56 -26.09
C GLY A 221 0.57 -18.60 -25.00
N LEU A 222 1.38 -17.61 -25.39
CA LEU A 222 1.99 -16.63 -24.48
C LEU A 222 1.00 -15.66 -23.80
N ASP A 223 -0.28 -15.70 -24.16
CA ASP A 223 -1.35 -14.80 -23.67
C ASP A 223 -2.30 -15.51 -22.70
N ASP A 224 -1.83 -16.60 -22.08
CA ASP A 224 -2.55 -17.40 -21.10
C ASP A 224 -2.63 -16.74 -19.70
N GLY A 225 -1.94 -15.61 -19.50
CA GLY A 225 -1.81 -14.93 -18.20
C GLY A 225 -0.84 -15.62 -17.22
N ILE A 226 -0.36 -16.81 -17.55
CA ILE A 226 0.53 -17.62 -16.70
C ILE A 226 1.97 -17.10 -16.82
N GLN A 227 2.38 -16.75 -18.04
CA GLN A 227 3.72 -16.21 -18.33
C GLN A 227 3.76 -14.68 -18.24
N ASP A 228 2.64 -14.01 -18.50
CA ASP A 228 2.52 -12.56 -18.57
C ASP A 228 1.08 -12.15 -18.22
N ASP A 229 0.85 -11.85 -16.94
CA ASP A 229 -0.48 -11.51 -16.41
C ASP A 229 -0.75 -10.02 -16.61
N LYS A 230 -0.94 -9.58 -17.86
CA LYS A 230 -1.21 -8.16 -18.16
C LYS A 230 -2.52 -7.67 -17.56
N ALA A 231 -3.48 -8.57 -17.37
CA ALA A 231 -4.79 -8.27 -16.83
C ALA A 231 -4.73 -7.71 -15.40
N ILE A 232 -3.78 -8.18 -14.57
CA ILE A 232 -3.64 -7.68 -13.18
C ILE A 232 -3.24 -6.20 -13.09
N PHE A 233 -2.71 -5.62 -14.17
CA PHE A 233 -2.40 -4.18 -14.26
C PHE A 233 -3.36 -3.42 -15.18
N ASP A 234 -4.51 -4.00 -15.53
CA ASP A 234 -5.55 -3.27 -16.25
C ASP A 234 -6.07 -2.09 -15.41
N ARG A 235 -6.10 -0.90 -16.01
CA ARG A 235 -6.55 0.35 -15.37
C ARG A 235 -7.89 0.83 -15.92
N SER A 236 -8.56 0.02 -16.73
CA SER A 236 -9.83 0.41 -17.35
C SER A 236 -11.01 0.33 -16.37
N ASN A 237 -10.82 -0.33 -15.22
CA ASN A 237 -11.88 -0.64 -14.26
C ASN A 237 -13.08 -1.37 -14.92
N SER A 238 -12.81 -2.14 -15.97
CA SER A 238 -13.84 -2.94 -16.68
C SER A 238 -14.15 -4.28 -16.00
N GLY A 239 -13.50 -4.59 -14.88
CA GLY A 239 -13.70 -5.84 -14.14
C GLY A 239 -13.05 -7.06 -14.80
N VAL A 240 -11.92 -6.87 -15.50
CA VAL A 240 -11.17 -7.98 -16.15
C VAL A 240 -10.70 -9.02 -15.14
N VAL A 241 -10.30 -8.58 -13.95
CA VAL A 241 -9.93 -9.42 -12.80
C VAL A 241 -10.98 -9.19 -11.72
N GLU A 242 -11.58 -10.27 -11.22
CA GLU A 242 -12.66 -10.17 -10.23
C GLU A 242 -12.13 -9.58 -8.93
N ALA A 243 -12.94 -8.73 -8.28
CA ALA A 243 -12.60 -8.07 -7.02
C ALA A 243 -11.29 -7.24 -7.03
N TRP A 244 -10.72 -6.93 -8.18
CA TRP A 244 -9.50 -6.13 -8.32
C TRP A 244 -9.81 -4.83 -9.05
N SER A 245 -9.41 -3.69 -8.50
CA SER A 245 -9.77 -2.38 -9.06
C SER A 245 -8.64 -1.39 -8.94
N TRP A 246 -8.43 -0.61 -10.00
CA TRP A 246 -7.43 0.44 -10.06
C TRP A 246 -7.92 1.70 -9.35
N ILE A 247 -7.04 2.31 -8.58
CA ILE A 247 -7.26 3.59 -7.90
C ILE A 247 -6.56 4.68 -8.70
N ASP A 248 -7.35 5.58 -9.29
CA ASP A 248 -6.84 6.82 -9.86
C ASP A 248 -6.55 7.82 -8.75
N ILE A 249 -5.28 8.16 -8.55
CA ILE A 249 -4.89 9.12 -7.51
C ILE A 249 -5.00 10.58 -7.97
N VAL A 250 -5.24 10.84 -9.24
CA VAL A 250 -5.36 12.22 -9.75
C VAL A 250 -6.57 12.89 -9.08
N GLY A 251 -6.34 14.06 -8.50
CA GLY A 251 -7.35 14.81 -7.75
C GLY A 251 -7.41 14.47 -6.25
N MET A 252 -6.72 13.43 -5.79
CA MET A 252 -6.58 13.12 -4.36
C MET A 252 -5.52 14.01 -3.69
N GLY A 253 -5.60 14.17 -2.36
CA GLY A 253 -4.71 15.03 -1.59
C GLY A 253 -5.45 15.82 -0.50
N SER A 254 -5.89 17.05 -0.74
CA SER A 254 -6.67 17.82 0.24
C SER A 254 -8.16 17.48 0.14
N GLU A 255 -8.75 16.93 1.20
CA GLU A 255 -10.15 17.25 1.49
C GLU A 255 -10.20 18.67 2.07
N SER A 256 -11.19 19.44 1.62
CA SER A 256 -11.37 20.87 1.87
C SER A 256 -11.37 21.25 3.36
N ASP A 257 -10.61 22.29 3.71
CA ASP A 257 -10.96 23.24 4.76
C ASP A 257 -12.36 23.84 4.46
N ASP A 258 -13.47 23.17 4.81
CA ASP A 258 -14.76 23.83 5.03
C ASP A 258 -15.78 22.96 5.79
N SER A 259 -15.49 22.66 7.06
CA SER A 259 -16.59 22.56 8.03
C SER A 259 -16.14 23.06 9.40
N GLY A 260 -16.57 24.28 9.73
CA GLY A 260 -16.32 24.92 11.02
C GLY A 260 -17.02 24.20 12.18
N LYS A 261 -16.51 23.04 12.59
CA LYS A 261 -16.81 22.41 13.86
C LYS A 261 -15.50 21.92 14.49
N SER A 262 -15.17 22.52 15.64
CA SER A 262 -14.17 22.00 16.55
C SER A 262 -14.65 20.68 17.15
N SER A 263 -14.35 19.59 16.48
CA SER A 263 -14.32 18.22 17.00
C SER A 263 -12.97 17.60 16.59
N GLN A 264 -12.57 16.47 17.17
CA GLN A 264 -11.21 15.90 17.02
C GLN A 264 -10.77 15.81 15.54
N PRO A 265 -9.46 15.85 15.23
CA PRO A 265 -9.01 15.78 13.83
C PRO A 265 -9.61 14.52 13.18
N GLU A 266 -10.31 14.67 12.06
CA GLU A 266 -11.10 13.59 11.43
C GLU A 266 -10.25 12.33 11.15
N GLY A 267 -8.94 12.47 10.91
CA GLY A 267 -8.01 11.34 10.81
C GLY A 267 -7.82 10.50 12.08
N VAL A 268 -8.05 11.05 13.27
CA VAL A 268 -7.90 10.34 14.55
C VAL A 268 -9.03 9.33 14.79
N GLU A 269 -10.23 9.60 14.28
CA GLU A 269 -11.36 8.67 14.40
C GLU A 269 -11.15 7.46 13.49
N GLY A 270 -10.80 7.67 12.22
CA GLY A 270 -10.45 6.58 11.31
C GLY A 270 -9.24 5.75 11.79
N GLU A 271 -8.25 6.38 12.43
CA GLU A 271 -7.08 5.67 12.96
C GLU A 271 -7.47 4.74 14.11
N ARG A 272 -8.37 5.18 15.00
CA ARG A 272 -8.88 4.34 16.09
C ARG A 272 -9.74 3.19 15.58
N GLU A 273 -10.54 3.42 14.54
CA GLU A 273 -11.33 2.36 13.90
C GLU A 273 -10.41 1.30 13.29
N MET A 274 -9.36 1.72 12.60
CA MET A 274 -8.35 0.81 12.05
C MET A 274 -7.52 0.10 13.11
N GLU A 275 -7.17 0.77 14.20
CA GLU A 275 -6.50 0.15 15.36
C GLU A 275 -7.38 -0.97 15.95
N GLY A 276 -8.71 -0.78 15.98
CA GLY A 276 -9.67 -1.81 16.39
C GLY A 276 -9.73 -3.02 15.46
N GLU A 277 -9.45 -2.86 14.16
CA GLU A 277 -9.31 -3.99 13.22
C GLU A 277 -7.96 -4.73 13.39
N ILE A 278 -6.89 -4.02 13.75
CA ILE A 278 -5.56 -4.61 13.96
C ILE A 278 -5.50 -5.36 15.29
N GLU A 279 -6.12 -4.81 16.34
CA GLU A 279 -6.08 -5.34 17.71
C GLU A 279 -7.49 -5.56 18.30
N PRO A 280 -8.24 -6.59 17.86
CA PRO A 280 -9.61 -6.83 18.32
C PRO A 280 -9.72 -7.11 19.82
N GLN A 281 -8.63 -7.50 20.49
CA GLN A 281 -8.65 -7.85 21.91
C GLN A 281 -8.62 -6.61 22.83
N LEU A 282 -8.12 -5.46 22.37
CA LEU A 282 -8.13 -4.22 23.15
C LEU A 282 -9.46 -3.45 23.04
N SER A 283 -10.20 -3.60 21.93
CA SER A 283 -11.50 -2.95 21.75
C SER A 283 -12.60 -3.52 22.67
N VAL A 284 -12.45 -4.77 23.13
CA VAL A 284 -13.37 -5.42 24.08
C VAL A 284 -13.18 -4.94 25.53
N GLU A 285 -11.97 -4.54 25.93
CA GLU A 285 -11.74 -4.01 27.29
C GLU A 285 -12.29 -2.59 27.47
N ALA A 286 -12.30 -1.78 26.41
CA ALA A 286 -12.84 -0.42 26.44
C ALA A 286 -14.37 -0.38 26.67
N THR A 287 -15.10 -1.43 26.26
CA THR A 287 -16.56 -1.54 26.47
C THR A 287 -16.91 -2.22 27.80
N ALA A 288 -16.01 -3.02 28.38
CA ALA A 288 -16.21 -3.66 29.68
C ALA A 288 -16.00 -2.71 30.88
N GLY A 289 -15.24 -1.62 30.70
CA GLY A 289 -14.90 -0.66 31.75
C GLY A 289 -16.05 0.23 32.28
N THR A 290 -17.20 0.27 31.59
CA THR A 290 -18.28 1.23 31.89
C THR A 290 -19.43 0.66 32.74
N ILE A 291 -19.41 -0.63 33.10
CA ILE A 291 -20.55 -1.27 33.83
C ILE A 291 -20.27 -1.51 35.33
N SER A 292 -19.06 -1.26 35.85
CA SER A 292 -18.77 -1.50 37.28
C SER A 292 -18.69 -0.23 38.13
N ALA A 293 -19.79 0.53 38.25
CA ALA A 293 -19.88 1.62 39.23
C ALA A 293 -21.30 2.01 39.65
N THR A 294 -22.20 1.07 39.95
CA THR A 294 -23.45 1.39 40.68
C THR A 294 -24.00 0.19 41.48
N VAL A 295 -23.31 -0.23 42.55
CA VAL A 295 -23.98 -0.82 43.71
C VAL A 295 -23.28 -0.36 44.99
N SER A 296 -23.72 0.77 45.54
CA SER A 296 -23.55 1.07 46.96
C SER A 296 -24.56 2.13 47.40
N ALA A 297 -25.73 1.67 47.87
CA ALA A 297 -26.54 2.37 48.87
C ALA A 297 -27.79 1.52 49.22
N ALA A 298 -27.70 0.75 50.29
CA ALA A 298 -28.85 0.40 51.13
C ALA A 298 -28.34 0.01 52.53
N ALA A 299 -28.44 0.96 53.45
CA ALA A 299 -28.50 0.74 54.89
C ALA A 299 -29.82 1.35 55.38
#